data_AF-A0A7S3L6A7-F1
#
_entry.id   AF-A0A7S3L6A7-F1
#
_cell.length_a   1.000
_cell.length_b   1.000
_cell.length_c   1.000
_cell.angle_alpha   90.00
_cell.angle_beta   90.00
_cell.angle_gamma   90.00
#
_symmetry.space_group_name_H-M   'P 1'
#
loop_
_entity.id
_entity.type
_entity.pdbx_description
1 polymer ?
#
loop_
_entity_poly.entity_id
_entity_poly.type
_entity_poly.pdbx_seq_one_letter_code
_entity_poly.pdbx_strand_id
1 'polypeptide(L)'
;KLLILKEFISLDGDYNSSLSFADINKQVAEAQLRRCRISKLDNALDDNDKEFLNLMKKQFAAQLDPYETISESHYSQQDSAEVRNKAIAYYGLQSAKHCQVLGPDQQEHVKIVNAHILPRSATDQLPIFRLEKSDVHNPRNILRLHQCLERDFDKREITFVQGDQTNEFKLKLLNESLRNTELKGTNITFGSVEGSSLQIYQDGRLPYRRLLAHHALLSHRHARAQGWLESTEDLSHAEIQASNMIGHSLDALAQARIKLLMSDN
;
A
#
# COMPACT_ATOMS: atom_id res chain seq x y z
N LYS A 1 -20.70 29.61 4.33
CA LYS A 1 -19.75 29.12 5.36
C LYS A 1 -20.31 27.94 6.15
N LEU A 2 -21.42 28.09 6.89
CA LEU A 2 -22.05 27.00 7.65
C LEU A 2 -22.49 25.79 6.79
N LEU A 3 -23.00 26.02 5.57
CA LEU A 3 -23.35 24.95 4.63
C LEU A 3 -22.12 24.13 4.20
N ILE A 4 -21.06 24.83 3.79
CA ILE A 4 -19.79 24.24 3.35
C ILE A 4 -19.14 23.41 4.46
N LEU A 5 -19.20 23.87 5.71
CA LEU A 5 -18.67 23.11 6.85
C LEU A 5 -19.49 21.86 7.17
N LYS A 6 -20.82 21.91 7.02
CA LYS A 6 -21.67 20.71 7.15
C LYS A 6 -21.36 19.68 6.06
N GLU A 7 -21.11 20.13 4.84
CA GLU A 7 -20.72 19.25 3.74
C GLU A 7 -19.32 18.66 3.92
N PHE A 8 -18.38 19.46 4.43
CA PHE A 8 -17.03 18.99 4.80
C PHE A 8 -17.09 17.87 5.84
N ILE A 9 -17.90 18.03 6.89
CA ILE A 9 -18.12 16.99 7.92
C ILE A 9 -18.78 15.74 7.31
N SER A 10 -19.72 15.90 6.36
CA SER A 10 -20.35 14.76 5.67
C SER A 10 -19.42 14.02 4.69
N LEU A 11 -18.25 14.58 4.42
CA LEU A 11 -17.17 14.00 3.63
C LEU A 11 -16.05 13.45 4.54
N ASP A 12 -16.36 13.21 5.82
CA ASP A 12 -15.43 12.78 6.88
C ASP A 12 -14.26 13.74 7.15
N GLY A 13 -14.41 15.03 6.79
CA GLY A 13 -13.42 16.05 7.09
C GLY A 13 -13.33 16.34 8.60
N ASP A 14 -12.12 16.23 9.16
CA ASP A 14 -11.89 16.50 10.58
C ASP A 14 -11.93 18.01 10.88
N TYR A 15 -12.87 18.42 11.74
CA TYR A 15 -13.06 19.81 12.16
C TYR A 15 -11.95 20.29 13.11
N ASN A 16 -11.15 19.39 13.69
CA ASN A 16 -9.97 19.75 14.49
C ASN A 16 -8.72 20.03 13.62
N SER A 17 -8.83 19.88 12.31
CA SER A 17 -7.75 20.25 11.40
C SER A 17 -7.51 21.77 11.46
N SER A 18 -6.24 22.18 11.51
CA SER A 18 -5.81 23.59 11.47
C SER A 18 -6.02 24.25 10.10
N LEU A 19 -6.91 23.69 9.27
CA LEU A 19 -7.15 24.12 7.90
C LEU A 19 -7.88 25.45 7.87
N SER A 20 -7.44 26.33 6.97
CA SER A 20 -8.14 27.58 6.75
C SER A 20 -9.49 27.32 6.09
N PHE A 21 -10.46 28.22 6.30
CA PHE A 21 -11.76 28.11 5.63
C PHE A 21 -11.64 28.10 4.09
N ALA A 22 -10.58 28.72 3.54
CA ALA A 22 -10.32 28.71 2.10
C ALA A 22 -9.93 27.30 1.62
N ASP A 23 -9.13 26.58 2.40
CA ASP A 23 -8.71 25.20 2.09
C ASP A 23 -9.88 24.22 2.21
N ILE A 24 -10.68 24.35 3.27
CA ILE A 24 -11.91 23.58 3.45
C ILE A 24 -12.86 23.80 2.27
N ASN A 25 -13.06 25.05 1.86
CA ASN A 25 -13.93 25.39 0.74
C ASN A 25 -13.40 24.84 -0.59
N LYS A 26 -12.07 24.84 -0.80
CA LYS A 26 -11.45 24.25 -1.99
C LYS A 26 -11.68 22.74 -2.04
N GLN A 27 -11.48 22.03 -0.92
CA GLN A 27 -11.69 20.59 -0.83
C GLN A 27 -13.16 20.19 -1.05
N VAL A 28 -14.09 20.93 -0.44
CA VAL A 28 -15.54 20.71 -0.65
C VAL A 28 -15.93 20.98 -2.11
N ALA A 29 -15.42 22.05 -2.71
CA ALA A 29 -15.70 22.38 -4.11
C ALA A 29 -15.16 21.31 -5.07
N GLU A 30 -13.95 20.80 -4.85
CA GLU A 30 -13.37 19.71 -5.63
C GLU A 30 -14.16 18.41 -5.47
N ALA A 31 -14.58 18.06 -4.25
CA ALA A 31 -15.41 16.89 -3.98
C ALA A 31 -16.81 17.00 -4.62
N GLN A 32 -17.43 18.17 -4.58
CA GLN A 32 -18.71 18.44 -5.24
C GLN A 32 -18.58 18.40 -6.77
N LEU A 33 -17.50 18.92 -7.33
CA LEU A 33 -17.23 18.83 -8.77
C LEU A 33 -17.08 17.36 -9.21
N ARG A 34 -16.41 16.54 -8.39
CA ARG A 34 -16.28 15.09 -8.60
C ARG A 34 -17.65 14.41 -8.55
N ARG A 35 -18.48 14.68 -7.53
CA ARG A 35 -19.85 14.13 -7.41
C ARG A 35 -20.77 14.56 -8.56
N CYS A 36 -20.69 15.82 -8.99
CA CYS A 36 -21.48 16.35 -10.10
C CYS A 36 -21.10 15.69 -11.44
N ARG A 37 -19.80 15.45 -11.68
CA ARG A 37 -19.32 14.69 -12.85
C ARG A 37 -19.82 13.24 -12.85
N ILE A 38 -19.91 12.60 -11.69
CA ILE A 38 -20.45 11.23 -11.56
C ILE A 38 -21.95 11.20 -11.89
N SER A 39 -22.75 12.11 -11.31
CA SER A 39 -24.21 12.13 -11.53
C SER A 39 -24.64 12.43 -12.97
N LYS A 40 -23.79 13.11 -13.75
CA LYS A 40 -24.02 13.38 -15.17
C LYS A 40 -23.66 12.20 -16.08
N LEU A 41 -22.88 11.22 -15.59
CA LEU A 41 -22.56 9.98 -16.30
C LEU A 41 -23.69 8.93 -16.18
N ASP A 42 -24.48 8.94 -15.11
CA ASP A 42 -25.54 7.93 -14.90
C ASP A 42 -26.76 8.10 -15.84
N ASN A 43 -26.99 9.30 -16.37
CA ASN A 43 -28.20 9.63 -17.16
C ASN A 43 -28.00 9.56 -18.68
N ALA A 44 -26.79 9.25 -19.14
CA ALA A 44 -26.51 9.10 -20.55
C ALA A 44 -25.64 7.85 -20.71
N LEU A 45 -26.21 6.76 -21.22
CA LEU A 45 -25.63 5.91 -22.28
C LEU A 45 -26.11 4.44 -22.20
N ASP A 46 -26.14 3.82 -23.38
CA ASP A 46 -26.73 2.51 -23.70
C ASP A 46 -25.74 1.33 -23.48
N ASP A 47 -26.22 0.09 -23.58
CA ASP A 47 -25.54 -1.16 -23.18
C ASP A 47 -24.13 -1.43 -23.78
N ASN A 48 -23.74 -0.73 -24.87
CA ASN A 48 -22.39 -0.80 -25.46
C ASN A 48 -21.30 -0.09 -24.62
N ASP A 49 -21.69 0.77 -23.69
CA ASP A 49 -20.77 1.57 -22.87
C ASP A 49 -20.35 0.90 -21.56
N LYS A 50 -20.79 -0.34 -21.29
CA LYS A 50 -20.31 -1.13 -20.14
C LYS A 50 -18.79 -1.30 -20.12
N GLU A 51 -18.15 -1.35 -21.28
CA GLU A 51 -16.69 -1.47 -21.38
C GLU A 51 -16.00 -0.14 -21.01
N PHE A 52 -16.56 0.98 -21.47
CA PHE A 52 -16.10 2.34 -21.12
C PHE A 52 -16.38 2.69 -19.66
N LEU A 53 -17.54 2.32 -19.13
CA LEU A 53 -17.90 2.49 -17.72
C LEU A 53 -17.03 1.61 -16.81
N ASN A 54 -16.67 0.41 -17.25
CA ASN A 54 -15.68 -0.43 -16.57
C ASN A 54 -14.26 0.14 -16.68
N LEU A 55 -13.90 0.77 -17.80
CA LEU A 55 -12.64 1.46 -17.96
C LEU A 55 -12.55 2.67 -17.01
N MET A 56 -13.59 3.51 -16.96
CA MET A 56 -13.70 4.65 -16.05
C MET A 56 -13.78 4.24 -14.59
N LYS A 57 -14.52 3.17 -14.24
CA LYS A 57 -14.50 2.59 -12.88
C LYS A 57 -13.13 2.06 -12.51
N LYS A 58 -12.40 1.42 -13.44
CA LYS A 58 -11.00 1.01 -13.21
C LYS A 58 -10.08 2.22 -13.06
N GLN A 59 -10.33 3.30 -13.81
CA GLN A 59 -9.55 4.54 -13.75
C GLN A 59 -9.80 5.29 -12.43
N PHE A 60 -11.04 5.36 -11.94
CA PHE A 60 -11.41 5.92 -10.64
C PHE A 60 -11.00 5.03 -9.46
N ALA A 61 -11.18 3.71 -9.55
CA ALA A 61 -10.73 2.78 -8.52
C ALA A 61 -9.20 2.75 -8.40
N ALA A 62 -8.49 3.11 -9.47
CA ALA A 62 -7.05 3.25 -9.48
C ALA A 62 -6.55 4.67 -9.17
N GLN A 63 -7.46 5.64 -9.06
CA GLN A 63 -7.21 6.94 -8.42
C GLN A 63 -7.44 6.90 -6.90
N LEU A 64 -8.07 5.86 -6.38
CA LEU A 64 -8.11 5.59 -4.95
C LEU A 64 -6.81 4.88 -4.58
N ASP A 65 -5.92 5.62 -3.93
CA ASP A 65 -4.75 5.04 -3.28
C ASP A 65 -5.21 3.91 -2.34
N PRO A 66 -4.82 2.65 -2.61
CA PRO A 66 -5.34 1.52 -1.85
C PRO A 66 -4.97 1.57 -0.37
N TYR A 67 -4.00 2.40 0.00
CA TYR A 67 -3.51 2.58 1.36
C TYR A 67 -4.16 3.76 2.10
N GLU A 68 -4.77 4.73 1.41
CA GLU A 68 -5.43 5.89 2.05
C GLU A 68 -6.70 5.51 2.83
N THR A 69 -7.37 4.42 2.43
CA THR A 69 -8.62 3.97 3.05
C THR A 69 -8.42 2.98 4.20
N ILE A 70 -7.18 2.63 4.52
CA ILE A 70 -6.87 1.75 5.66
C ILE A 70 -7.02 2.57 6.95
N SER A 71 -8.25 2.63 7.46
CA SER A 71 -8.56 3.21 8.77
C SER A 71 -7.80 2.49 9.89
N GLU A 72 -7.49 3.20 10.97
CA GLU A 72 -6.83 2.62 12.15
C GLU A 72 -7.56 1.42 12.78
N SER A 73 -8.84 1.28 12.49
CA SER A 73 -9.70 0.17 12.91
C SER A 73 -9.60 -1.10 12.03
N HIS A 74 -8.94 -1.01 10.87
CA HIS A 74 -8.85 -2.08 9.86
C HIS A 74 -7.46 -2.72 9.71
N TYR A 75 -6.42 -2.16 10.35
CA TYR A 75 -5.14 -2.86 10.50
C TYR A 75 -5.40 -4.21 11.15
N SER A 76 -4.75 -5.27 10.67
CA SER A 76 -4.78 -6.56 11.36
C SER A 76 -6.15 -7.24 11.53
N GLN A 77 -7.06 -7.21 10.55
CA GLN A 77 -8.12 -8.24 10.50
C GLN A 77 -7.44 -9.61 10.38
N GLN A 78 -7.35 -10.31 11.52
CA GLN A 78 -6.61 -11.55 11.63
C GLN A 78 -7.09 -12.54 10.57
N ASP A 79 -6.22 -12.87 9.60
CA ASP A 79 -6.52 -13.88 8.61
C ASP A 79 -6.87 -15.20 9.30
N SER A 80 -7.64 -16.03 8.60
CA SER A 80 -7.86 -17.40 9.03
C SER A 80 -6.52 -18.13 9.25
N ALA A 81 -6.53 -19.12 10.14
CA ALA A 81 -5.35 -19.96 10.37
C ALA A 81 -4.86 -20.61 9.07
N GLU A 82 -5.76 -20.91 8.14
CA GLU A 82 -5.43 -21.47 6.83
C GLU A 82 -4.55 -20.53 6.00
N VAL A 83 -4.94 -19.25 5.85
CA VAL A 83 -4.18 -18.28 5.06
C VAL A 83 -2.80 -18.04 5.69
N ARG A 84 -2.75 -17.91 7.02
CA ARG A 84 -1.48 -17.82 7.77
C ARG A 84 -0.58 -19.04 7.52
N ASN A 85 -1.12 -20.24 7.61
CA ASN A 85 -0.34 -21.47 7.43
C ASN A 85 0.15 -21.61 5.97
N LYS A 86 -0.64 -21.18 4.98
CA LYS A 86 -0.20 -21.12 3.58
C LYS A 86 0.98 -20.17 3.39
N ALA A 87 0.97 -18.99 4.03
CA ALA A 87 2.10 -18.06 3.97
C ALA A 87 3.37 -18.61 4.64
N ILE A 88 3.23 -19.21 5.83
CA ILE A 88 4.33 -19.88 6.54
C ILE A 88 4.96 -20.97 5.67
N ALA A 89 4.13 -21.85 5.10
CA ALA A 89 4.58 -22.95 4.26
C ALA A 89 5.22 -22.44 2.96
N TYR A 90 4.68 -21.38 2.35
CA TYR A 90 5.20 -20.83 1.09
C TYR A 90 6.61 -20.24 1.24
N TYR A 91 6.90 -19.50 2.31
CA TYR A 91 8.21 -18.91 2.52
C TYR A 91 9.20 -19.81 3.28
N GLY A 92 8.76 -20.99 3.73
CA GLY A 92 9.58 -21.89 4.57
C GLY A 92 9.81 -21.35 5.99
N LEU A 93 8.84 -20.63 6.54
CA LEU A 93 8.95 -20.08 7.90
C LEU A 93 8.70 -21.18 8.94
N GLN A 94 9.31 -21.04 10.10
CA GLN A 94 9.30 -22.10 11.12
C GLN A 94 7.99 -22.19 11.90
N SER A 95 7.28 -21.07 12.10
CA SER A 95 6.10 -21.06 12.97
C SER A 95 5.19 -19.84 12.75
N ALA A 96 4.04 -19.85 13.41
CA ALA A 96 3.14 -18.69 13.49
C ALA A 96 3.70 -17.50 14.29
N LYS A 97 4.87 -17.65 14.92
CA LYS A 97 5.61 -16.56 15.58
C LYS A 97 6.82 -16.09 14.78
N HIS A 98 7.09 -16.70 13.62
CA HIS A 98 8.19 -16.28 12.76
C HIS A 98 7.85 -14.98 12.04
N CYS A 99 8.66 -13.94 12.25
CA CYS A 99 8.60 -12.68 11.53
C CYS A 99 9.67 -12.67 10.43
N GLN A 100 9.32 -12.31 9.21
CA GLN A 100 10.27 -12.29 8.09
C GLN A 100 11.37 -11.24 8.23
N VAL A 101 11.23 -10.27 9.14
CA VAL A 101 12.27 -9.27 9.42
C VAL A 101 13.03 -9.63 10.70
N LEU A 102 12.33 -10.03 11.76
CA LEU A 102 12.93 -10.27 13.08
C LEU A 102 13.44 -11.71 13.29
N GLY A 103 13.08 -12.64 12.40
CA GLY A 103 13.44 -14.05 12.52
C GLY A 103 12.46 -14.92 13.30
N PRO A 104 12.88 -16.17 13.58
CA PRO A 104 12.12 -17.08 14.43
C PRO A 104 12.10 -16.63 15.90
N ASP A 105 11.41 -17.38 16.75
CA ASP A 105 11.52 -17.30 18.22
C ASP A 105 11.10 -15.98 18.88
N GLN A 106 10.11 -15.31 18.28
CA GLN A 106 9.50 -14.14 18.91
C GLN A 106 8.79 -14.53 20.21
N GLN A 107 8.97 -13.72 21.26
CA GLN A 107 8.40 -13.97 22.58
C GLN A 107 6.86 -14.06 22.50
N GLU A 108 6.24 -14.74 23.45
CA GLU A 108 4.79 -15.06 23.35
C GLU A 108 3.90 -13.81 23.22
N HIS A 109 4.27 -12.72 23.89
CA HIS A 109 3.54 -11.46 23.85
C HIS A 109 3.80 -10.62 22.58
N VAL A 110 4.76 -11.02 21.74
CA VAL A 110 5.04 -10.39 20.45
C VAL A 110 4.02 -10.88 19.42
N LYS A 111 3.34 -9.93 18.77
CA LYS A 111 2.26 -10.23 17.82
C LYS A 111 2.79 -10.17 16.38
N ILE A 112 2.79 -11.32 15.71
CA ILE A 112 3.14 -11.43 14.28
C ILE A 112 1.89 -11.67 13.44
N VAL A 113 1.66 -10.79 12.47
CA VAL A 113 0.46 -10.73 11.64
C VAL A 113 0.78 -11.01 10.18
N ASN A 114 -0.27 -11.24 9.39
CA ASN A 114 -0.17 -11.25 7.93
C ASN A 114 -0.38 -9.82 7.45
N ALA A 115 0.62 -9.26 6.78
CA ALA A 115 0.55 -7.97 6.11
C ALA A 115 0.27 -8.23 4.63
N HIS A 116 -0.89 -7.80 4.12
CA HIS A 116 -1.18 -7.88 2.69
C HIS A 116 -0.38 -6.80 1.96
N ILE A 117 0.38 -7.16 0.92
CA ILE A 117 1.13 -6.17 0.14
C ILE A 117 0.16 -5.24 -0.57
N LEU A 118 -0.80 -5.80 -1.31
CA LEU A 118 -1.98 -5.05 -1.75
C LEU A 118 -3.14 -5.35 -0.78
N PRO A 119 -3.71 -4.33 -0.12
CA PRO A 119 -4.73 -4.48 0.91
C PRO A 119 -5.98 -5.21 0.41
N ARG A 120 -6.68 -5.89 1.32
CA ARG A 120 -7.94 -6.59 1.01
C ARG A 120 -9.03 -5.67 0.46
N SER A 121 -9.09 -4.43 0.95
CA SER A 121 -10.00 -3.39 0.46
C SER A 121 -9.77 -3.08 -1.02
N ALA A 122 -8.57 -3.33 -1.54
CA ALA A 122 -8.15 -3.09 -2.91
C ALA A 122 -8.15 -4.36 -3.79
N THR A 123 -8.94 -5.39 -3.43
CA THR A 123 -9.04 -6.64 -4.21
C THR A 123 -9.40 -6.38 -5.68
N ASP A 124 -10.21 -5.37 -5.97
CA ASP A 124 -10.60 -4.98 -7.33
C ASP A 124 -9.46 -4.38 -8.17
N GLN A 125 -8.34 -4.00 -7.53
CA GLN A 125 -7.14 -3.49 -8.20
C GLN A 125 -6.17 -4.62 -8.60
N LEU A 126 -6.31 -5.84 -8.05
CA LEU A 126 -5.45 -6.99 -8.42
C LEU A 126 -5.36 -7.23 -9.95
N PRO A 127 -6.45 -7.14 -10.73
CA PRO A 127 -6.38 -7.30 -12.19
C PRO A 127 -5.52 -6.26 -12.93
N ILE A 128 -5.27 -5.09 -12.33
CA ILE A 128 -4.32 -4.09 -12.87
C ILE A 128 -2.92 -4.71 -12.94
N PHE A 129 -2.57 -5.49 -11.93
CA PHE A 129 -1.32 -6.20 -11.80
C PHE A 129 -1.35 -7.59 -12.44
N ARG A 130 -2.32 -7.91 -13.31
CA ARG A 130 -2.49 -9.26 -13.88
C ARG A 130 -2.58 -10.35 -12.80
N LEU A 131 -3.30 -10.04 -11.73
CA LEU A 131 -3.66 -10.97 -10.67
C LEU A 131 -5.17 -11.20 -10.69
N GLU A 132 -5.58 -12.39 -10.24
CA GLU A 132 -7.00 -12.67 -10.06
C GLU A 132 -7.47 -12.09 -8.73
N LYS A 133 -8.77 -11.81 -8.59
CA LYS A 133 -9.32 -11.35 -7.30
C LYS A 133 -9.13 -12.39 -6.18
N SER A 134 -9.11 -13.66 -6.55
CA SER A 134 -8.78 -14.80 -5.67
C SER A 134 -7.36 -14.73 -5.11
N ASP A 135 -6.44 -13.97 -5.73
CA ASP A 135 -5.06 -13.81 -5.26
C ASP A 135 -4.93 -12.90 -4.04
N VAL A 136 -6.01 -12.29 -3.54
CA VAL A 136 -5.97 -11.46 -2.33
C VAL A 136 -5.35 -12.19 -1.14
N HIS A 137 -5.62 -13.50 -0.98
CA HIS A 137 -5.06 -14.36 0.06
C HIS A 137 -3.95 -15.29 -0.46
N ASN A 138 -3.43 -15.02 -1.66
CA ASN A 138 -2.28 -15.74 -2.17
C ASN A 138 -1.07 -15.46 -1.25
N PRO A 139 -0.30 -16.48 -0.83
CA PRO A 139 0.91 -16.29 -0.04
C PRO A 139 1.87 -15.24 -0.60
N ARG A 140 1.91 -15.06 -1.93
CA ARG A 140 2.73 -14.06 -2.62
C ARG A 140 2.26 -12.61 -2.41
N ASN A 141 1.01 -12.40 -2.02
CA ASN A 141 0.48 -11.10 -1.62
C ASN A 141 0.57 -10.88 -0.10
N ILE A 142 1.20 -11.78 0.64
CA ILE A 142 1.25 -11.74 2.11
C ILE A 142 2.70 -11.71 2.57
N LEU A 143 3.01 -10.84 3.51
CA LEU A 143 4.21 -10.87 4.33
C LEU A 143 3.86 -11.20 5.77
N ARG A 144 4.80 -11.77 6.51
CA ARG A 144 4.65 -12.14 7.92
C ARG A 144 5.46 -11.18 8.79
N LEU A 145 4.81 -10.13 9.29
CA LEU A 145 5.47 -9.01 9.93
C LEU A 145 5.06 -8.86 11.41
N HIS A 146 5.95 -8.25 12.19
CA HIS A 146 5.61 -7.74 13.51
C HIS A 146 4.47 -6.72 13.40
N GLN A 147 3.51 -6.70 14.32
CA GLN A 147 2.32 -5.83 14.21
C GLN A 147 2.68 -4.35 14.03
N CYS A 148 3.69 -3.83 14.74
CA CYS A 148 4.14 -2.44 14.51
C CYS A 148 4.72 -2.24 13.10
N LEU A 149 5.47 -3.21 12.56
CA LEU A 149 5.99 -3.13 11.20
C LEU A 149 4.86 -3.19 10.16
N GLU A 150 3.87 -4.05 10.36
CA GLU A 150 2.69 -4.12 9.46
C GLU A 150 1.91 -2.81 9.46
N ARG A 151 1.60 -2.26 10.63
CA ARG A 151 0.91 -0.97 10.74
C ARG A 151 1.66 0.14 9.99
N ASP A 152 2.97 0.25 10.22
CA ASP A 152 3.76 1.35 9.66
C ASP A 152 4.11 1.10 8.17
N PHE A 153 4.01 -0.15 7.71
CA PHE A 153 4.00 -0.52 6.30
C PHE A 153 2.71 -0.05 5.62
N ASP A 154 1.54 -0.35 6.20
CA ASP A 154 0.24 0.11 5.68
C ASP A 154 0.11 1.64 5.70
N LYS A 155 0.69 2.32 6.71
CA LYS A 155 0.80 3.79 6.77
C LYS A 155 1.84 4.37 5.81
N ARG A 156 2.59 3.54 5.09
CA ARG A 156 3.65 3.94 4.14
C ARG A 156 4.79 4.72 4.78
N GLU A 157 5.01 4.52 6.07
CA GLU A 157 6.13 5.08 6.84
C GLU A 157 7.38 4.20 6.72
N ILE A 158 7.18 2.91 6.42
CA ILE A 158 8.21 1.99 5.94
C ILE A 158 7.78 1.35 4.63
N THR A 159 8.75 0.82 3.87
CA THR A 159 8.48 0.00 2.69
C THR A 159 9.56 -1.06 2.52
N PHE A 160 9.42 -1.95 1.54
CA PHE A 160 10.49 -2.84 1.10
C PHE A 160 10.96 -2.44 -0.30
N VAL A 161 12.27 -2.29 -0.45
CA VAL A 161 12.92 -1.93 -1.73
C VAL A 161 13.81 -3.06 -2.21
N GLN A 162 14.10 -3.11 -3.51
CA GLN A 162 15.05 -4.08 -4.06
C GLN A 162 16.43 -3.86 -3.42
N GLY A 163 17.03 -4.93 -2.90
CA GLY A 163 18.40 -4.95 -2.42
C GLY A 163 19.42 -5.05 -3.55
N ASP A 164 20.67 -5.25 -3.18
CA ASP A 164 21.79 -5.35 -4.14
C ASP A 164 21.74 -6.68 -4.91
N GLN A 165 21.12 -7.70 -4.33
CA GLN A 165 20.93 -9.00 -4.95
C GLN A 165 19.56 -9.08 -5.64
N THR A 166 19.48 -9.75 -6.80
CA THR A 166 18.29 -9.83 -7.68
C THR A 166 16.99 -10.29 -7.00
N ASN A 167 17.08 -10.99 -5.87
CA ASN A 167 15.94 -11.58 -5.17
C ASN A 167 15.79 -11.08 -3.73
N GLU A 168 16.52 -10.04 -3.36
CA GLU A 168 16.55 -9.50 -2.02
C GLU A 168 15.63 -8.28 -1.91
N PHE A 169 14.84 -8.22 -0.84
CA PHE A 169 14.00 -7.08 -0.51
C PHE A 169 14.38 -6.57 0.88
N LYS A 170 14.87 -5.34 0.97
CA LYS A 170 15.34 -4.73 2.22
C LYS A 170 14.30 -3.77 2.76
N LEU A 171 14.09 -3.79 4.08
CA LEU A 171 13.25 -2.82 4.76
C LEU A 171 13.87 -1.42 4.63
N LYS A 172 13.07 -0.45 4.19
CA LYS A 172 13.46 0.96 4.10
C LYS A 172 12.57 1.78 5.02
N LEU A 173 13.21 2.55 5.90
CA LEU A 173 12.56 3.56 6.71
C LEU A 173 12.36 4.82 5.85
N LEU A 174 11.13 5.32 5.78
CA LEU A 174 10.79 6.55 5.06
C LEU A 174 10.50 7.69 6.04
N ASN A 175 9.81 7.40 7.14
CA ASN A 175 9.61 8.36 8.24
C ASN A 175 10.73 8.20 9.29
N GLU A 176 11.68 9.12 9.27
CA GLU A 176 12.85 9.11 10.16
C GLU A 176 12.50 9.24 11.65
N SER A 177 11.34 9.83 11.98
CA SER A 177 10.90 9.97 13.38
C SER A 177 10.69 8.63 14.09
N LEU A 178 10.43 7.55 13.34
CA LEU A 178 10.27 6.21 13.87
C LEU A 178 11.59 5.56 14.29
N ARG A 179 12.75 6.06 13.85
CA ARG A 179 14.06 5.37 13.98
C ARG A 179 14.33 4.82 15.39
N ASN A 180 14.06 5.62 16.42
CA ASN A 180 14.34 5.28 17.81
C ASN A 180 13.14 4.65 18.55
N THR A 181 12.02 4.44 17.87
CA THR A 181 10.83 3.82 18.45
C THR A 181 11.03 2.30 18.52
N GLU A 182 10.74 1.71 19.67
CA GLU A 182 10.80 0.27 19.89
C GLU A 182 9.56 -0.45 19.35
N LEU A 183 9.77 -1.62 18.76
CA LEU A 183 8.69 -2.52 18.37
C LEU A 183 8.08 -3.11 19.64
N LYS A 184 6.77 -2.92 19.82
CA LYS A 184 6.04 -3.30 21.04
C LYS A 184 6.33 -4.75 21.46
N GLY A 185 6.81 -4.94 22.68
CA GLY A 185 7.15 -6.26 23.22
C GLY A 185 8.55 -6.75 22.86
N THR A 186 9.42 -5.87 22.38
CA THR A 186 10.81 -6.16 22.06
C THR A 186 11.70 -4.99 22.47
N ASN A 187 13.02 -5.19 22.51
CA ASN A 187 14.02 -4.11 22.64
C ASN A 187 14.59 -3.71 21.27
N ILE A 188 13.88 -4.03 20.19
CA ILE A 188 14.31 -3.80 18.81
C ILE A 188 13.68 -2.50 18.33
N THR A 189 14.46 -1.60 17.73
CA THR A 189 13.96 -0.33 17.17
C THR A 189 13.77 -0.42 15.66
N PHE A 190 12.96 0.47 15.07
CA PHE A 190 12.86 0.58 13.61
C PHE A 190 14.22 0.82 12.95
N GLY A 191 15.05 1.66 13.55
CA GLY A 191 16.40 1.95 13.07
C GLY A 191 17.30 0.71 13.04
N SER A 192 17.16 -0.18 14.02
CA SER A 192 17.96 -1.42 14.07
C SER A 192 17.59 -2.45 13.01
N VAL A 193 16.38 -2.36 12.43
CA VAL A 193 15.91 -3.26 11.37
C VAL A 193 15.93 -2.61 9.98
N GLU A 194 16.29 -1.33 9.86
CA GLU A 194 16.51 -0.70 8.56
C GLU A 194 17.59 -1.45 7.77
N GLY A 195 17.33 -1.72 6.49
CA GLY A 195 18.21 -2.48 5.62
C GLY A 195 18.13 -4.00 5.80
N SER A 196 17.36 -4.50 6.78
CA SER A 196 17.18 -5.94 6.97
C SER A 196 16.39 -6.55 5.83
N SER A 197 16.86 -7.70 5.34
CA SER A 197 16.25 -8.40 4.21
C SER A 197 15.06 -9.25 4.65
N LEU A 198 14.00 -9.28 3.83
CA LEU A 198 12.90 -10.22 4.00
C LEU A 198 13.44 -11.65 3.95
N GLN A 199 13.27 -12.38 5.05
CA GLN A 199 13.67 -13.77 5.15
C GLN A 199 12.72 -14.65 4.32
N ILE A 200 13.31 -15.35 3.36
CA ILE A 200 12.64 -16.30 2.46
C ILE A 200 13.54 -17.53 2.41
N TYR A 201 13.09 -18.64 2.98
CA TYR A 201 13.89 -19.87 3.12
C TYR A 201 13.63 -20.90 2.04
N GLN A 202 12.61 -20.69 1.20
CA GLN A 202 12.34 -21.51 0.03
C GLN A 202 12.74 -20.78 -1.25
N ASP A 203 13.69 -21.37 -1.98
CA ASP A 203 14.17 -20.83 -3.24
C ASP A 203 13.04 -20.61 -4.25
N GLY A 204 13.05 -19.45 -4.89
CA GLY A 204 12.04 -19.06 -5.88
C GLY A 204 10.67 -18.68 -5.32
N ARG A 205 10.44 -18.78 -4.00
CA ARG A 205 9.17 -18.44 -3.35
C ARG A 205 9.10 -16.96 -2.97
N LEU A 206 9.18 -16.11 -3.97
CA LEU A 206 9.18 -14.66 -3.76
C LEU A 206 7.76 -14.08 -3.65
N PRO A 207 7.58 -12.98 -2.90
CA PRO A 207 6.38 -12.17 -2.97
C PRO A 207 6.13 -11.66 -4.39
N TYR A 208 4.92 -11.15 -4.66
CA TYR A 208 4.63 -10.48 -5.92
C TYR A 208 5.45 -9.20 -6.03
N ARG A 209 6.59 -9.30 -6.73
CA ARG A 209 7.52 -8.20 -7.00
C ARG A 209 6.82 -6.91 -7.45
N ARG A 210 5.88 -7.03 -8.39
CA ARG A 210 5.07 -5.92 -8.90
C ARG A 210 4.23 -5.22 -7.82
N LEU A 211 3.69 -5.95 -6.84
CA LEU A 211 2.93 -5.35 -5.75
C LEU A 211 3.85 -4.66 -4.76
N LEU A 212 5.00 -5.25 -4.42
CA LEU A 212 6.01 -4.61 -3.56
C LEU A 212 6.57 -3.34 -4.20
N ALA A 213 6.90 -3.40 -5.50
CA ALA A 213 7.36 -2.25 -6.24
C ALA A 213 6.29 -1.14 -6.30
N HIS A 214 5.03 -1.50 -6.51
CA HIS A 214 3.93 -0.54 -6.46
C HIS A 214 3.78 0.10 -5.07
N HIS A 215 3.81 -0.69 -4.01
CA HIS A 215 3.83 -0.20 -2.63
C HIS A 215 4.98 0.77 -2.39
N ALA A 216 6.21 0.39 -2.76
CA ALA A 216 7.39 1.22 -2.59
C ALA A 216 7.26 2.56 -3.32
N LEU A 217 6.80 2.54 -4.57
CA LEU A 217 6.63 3.74 -5.36
C LEU A 217 5.60 4.70 -4.75
N LEU A 218 4.44 4.19 -4.34
CA LEU A 218 3.44 5.01 -3.65
C LEU A 218 3.94 5.51 -2.29
N SER A 219 4.72 4.71 -1.57
CA SER A 219 5.27 5.09 -0.26
C SER A 219 6.33 6.19 -0.39
N HIS A 220 7.22 6.11 -1.39
CA HIS A 220 8.19 7.18 -1.66
C HIS A 220 7.52 8.50 -2.06
N ARG A 221 6.48 8.44 -2.90
CA ARG A 221 5.68 9.62 -3.24
C ARG A 221 4.98 10.21 -2.02
N HIS A 222 4.38 9.36 -1.19
CA HIS A 222 3.75 9.77 0.07
C HIS A 222 4.77 10.44 1.00
N ALA A 223 5.93 9.83 1.20
CA ALA A 223 6.98 10.36 2.06
C ALA A 223 7.49 11.74 1.59
N ARG A 224 7.59 11.98 0.28
CA ARG A 224 7.89 13.34 -0.25
C ARG A 224 6.77 14.32 0.04
N ALA A 225 5.51 13.93 -0.17
CA ALA A 225 4.36 14.78 0.11
C ALA A 225 4.27 15.16 1.60
N GLN A 226 4.72 14.29 2.49
CA GLN A 226 4.84 14.55 3.94
C GLN A 226 6.12 15.29 4.33
N GLY A 227 7.05 15.54 3.39
CA GLY A 227 8.34 16.18 3.67
C GLY A 227 9.33 15.32 4.44
N TRP A 228 9.15 13.99 4.47
CA TRP A 228 10.09 13.06 5.11
C TRP A 228 11.32 12.75 4.26
N LEU A 229 11.19 12.88 2.94
CA LEU A 229 12.29 12.79 1.98
C LEU A 229 12.50 14.14 1.31
N GLU A 230 13.75 14.44 0.97
CA GLU A 230 14.07 15.63 0.18
C GLU A 230 13.35 15.59 -1.17
N SER A 231 12.69 16.70 -1.51
CA SER A 231 12.02 16.86 -2.79
C SER A 231 13.05 17.15 -3.88
N THR A 232 13.61 16.09 -4.46
CA THR A 232 14.35 16.19 -5.73
C THR A 232 13.37 16.22 -6.89
N GLU A 233 13.65 17.01 -7.93
CA GLU A 233 12.86 16.98 -9.19
C GLU A 233 12.90 15.59 -9.86
N ASP A 234 13.95 14.81 -9.59
CA ASP A 234 14.14 13.46 -10.10
C ASP A 234 13.56 12.36 -9.18
N LEU A 235 13.15 11.25 -9.81
CA LEU A 235 12.81 10.01 -9.12
C LEU A 235 14.05 9.48 -8.37
N SER A 236 13.85 9.02 -7.14
CA SER A 236 14.91 8.36 -6.38
C SER A 236 15.30 7.05 -7.05
N HIS A 237 16.52 6.56 -6.79
CA HIS A 237 16.98 5.28 -7.33
C HIS A 237 16.03 4.13 -6.98
N ALA A 238 15.44 4.14 -5.78
CA ALA A 238 14.45 3.15 -5.36
C ALA A 238 13.17 3.18 -6.21
N GLU A 239 12.71 4.38 -6.61
CA GLU A 239 11.53 4.52 -7.47
C GLU A 239 11.80 4.15 -8.92
N ILE A 240 13.00 4.44 -9.42
CA ILE A 240 13.44 3.98 -10.74
C ILE A 240 13.46 2.45 -10.75
N GLN A 241 14.06 1.82 -9.73
CA GLN A 241 14.08 0.37 -9.59
C GLN A 241 12.66 -0.21 -9.46
N ALA A 242 11.79 0.40 -8.67
CA ALA A 242 10.40 -0.02 -8.53
C ALA A 242 9.65 0.07 -9.87
N SER A 243 9.77 1.19 -10.58
CA SER A 243 9.16 1.41 -11.89
C SER A 243 9.64 0.38 -12.92
N ASN A 244 10.95 0.10 -12.94
CA ASN A 244 11.53 -0.93 -13.80
C ASN A 244 11.02 -2.34 -13.43
N MET A 245 10.92 -2.65 -12.15
CA MET A 245 10.44 -3.95 -11.67
C MET A 245 8.98 -4.19 -12.07
N ILE A 246 8.14 -3.16 -11.98
CA ILE A 246 6.76 -3.19 -12.49
C ILE A 246 6.77 -3.43 -14.01
N GLY A 247 7.58 -2.66 -14.74
CA GLY A 247 7.74 -2.78 -16.19
C GLY A 247 8.08 -4.21 -16.62
N HIS A 248 9.16 -4.78 -16.09
CA HIS A 248 9.60 -6.13 -16.46
C HIS A 248 8.65 -7.25 -16.01
N SER A 249 7.77 -7.00 -15.04
CA SER A 249 6.84 -8.00 -14.50
C SER A 249 5.49 -8.05 -15.23
N LEU A 250 5.29 -7.19 -16.24
CA LEU A 250 4.00 -6.96 -16.90
C LEU A 250 4.15 -6.88 -18.42
N ASP A 251 3.14 -7.34 -19.14
CA ASP A 251 3.05 -7.11 -20.60
C ASP A 251 2.78 -5.64 -20.94
N ALA A 252 2.99 -5.27 -22.20
CA ALA A 252 2.85 -3.89 -22.68
C ALA A 252 1.50 -3.24 -22.35
N LEU A 253 0.42 -4.04 -22.32
CA LEU A 253 -0.92 -3.53 -22.02
C LEU A 253 -1.10 -3.25 -20.53
N ALA A 254 -0.55 -4.10 -19.65
CA ALA A 254 -0.53 -3.86 -18.21
C ALA A 254 0.43 -2.73 -17.82
N GLN A 255 1.57 -2.60 -18.50
CA GLN A 255 2.46 -1.44 -18.36
C GLN A 255 1.76 -0.13 -18.73
N ALA A 256 1.00 -0.10 -19.84
CA ALA A 256 0.24 1.08 -20.25
C ALA A 256 -0.83 1.46 -19.22
N ARG A 257 -1.52 0.47 -18.65
CA ARG A 257 -2.48 0.70 -17.55
C ARG A 257 -1.79 1.36 -16.37
N ILE A 258 -0.66 0.83 -15.90
CA ILE A 258 0.05 1.41 -14.76
C ILE A 258 0.60 2.80 -15.07
N LYS A 259 1.16 3.01 -16.28
CA LYS A 259 1.68 4.33 -16.68
C LYS A 259 0.61 5.41 -16.57
N LEU A 260 -0.63 5.12 -16.98
CA LEU A 260 -1.79 6.01 -16.81
C LEU A 260 -2.11 6.31 -15.33
N LEU A 261 -1.83 5.39 -14.41
CA LEU A 261 -2.00 5.60 -12.95
C LEU A 261 -0.89 6.48 -12.37
N MET A 262 0.29 6.43 -13.00
CA MET A 262 1.49 7.05 -12.45
C MET A 262 1.71 8.48 -12.94
N SER A 263 1.04 8.88 -14.04
CA SER A 263 1.26 10.12 -14.78
C SER A 263 0.46 11.33 -14.29
N ASP A 264 -0.50 11.15 -13.39
CA ASP A 264 -1.21 12.25 -12.74
C ASP A 264 -0.63 12.44 -11.33
N ASN A 265 0.48 13.18 -11.23
CA ASN A 265 0.96 13.93 -10.05
C ASN A 265 2.24 14.70 -10.42
#